data_AF-A0A931QXF0-F1
#
_entry.id   AF-A0A931QXF0-F1
#
_cell.length_a   1.000
_cell.length_b   1.000
_cell.length_c   1.000
_cell.angle_alpha   90.00
_cell.angle_beta   90.00
_cell.angle_gamma   90.00
#
_symmetry.space_group_name_H-M   'P 1'
#
loop_
_entity.id
_entity.type
_entity.pdbx_description
1 polymer ?
#
loop_
_entity_poly.entity_id
_entity_poly.type
_entity_poly.pdbx_seq_one_letter_code
_entity_poly.pdbx_strand_id
1 'polypeptide(L)'
;YKMLREQGRLKERHWMDYRPYGAVFEPKHMTRTELEKEIRTAWQLAYSPSNVLERVRRMRDRKSVHRAIFTFVTLTFRGIYFRQMKLRTWLRILWDYRRALAEVFAARQPIPVPKPARPNPLSLPESPAVP
;
A
#
# COMPACT_ATOMS: atom_id res chain seq x y z
N TYR A 1 6.27 21.77 1.60
CA TYR A 1 6.94 22.59 2.63
C TYR A 1 6.83 24.09 2.36
N LYS A 2 7.24 24.60 1.18
CA LYS A 2 7.21 26.04 0.85
C LYS A 2 5.83 26.69 1.06
N MET A 3 4.77 26.09 0.51
CA MET A 3 3.39 26.57 0.70
C MET A 3 2.90 26.54 2.16
N LEU A 4 3.30 25.54 2.95
CA LEU A 4 2.91 25.45 4.37
C LEU A 4 3.64 26.49 5.22
N ARG A 5 4.87 26.84 4.82
CA ARG A 5 5.69 27.89 5.44
C ARG A 5 5.14 29.28 5.10
N GLU A 6 4.77 29.51 3.84
CA GLU A 6 4.11 30.74 3.38
C GLU A 6 2.76 30.97 4.07
N GLN A 7 2.02 29.90 4.38
CA GLN A 7 0.75 29.97 5.11
C GLN A 7 0.91 30.08 6.64
N GLY A 8 2.14 30.11 7.19
CA GLY A 8 2.38 30.19 8.64
C GLY A 8 1.92 28.96 9.44
N ARG A 9 1.59 27.85 8.77
CA ARG A 9 1.01 26.64 9.38
C ARG A 9 2.04 25.59 9.78
N LEU A 10 3.31 25.85 9.49
CA LEU A 10 4.42 24.98 9.88
C LEU A 10 4.82 25.30 11.33
N LYS A 11 4.50 24.40 12.26
CA LYS A 11 4.66 24.63 13.71
C LYS A 11 5.99 24.09 14.25
N GLU A 12 6.41 22.89 13.83
CA GLU A 12 7.71 22.35 14.27
C GLU A 12 8.85 22.78 13.35
N ARG A 13 9.76 23.60 13.88
CA ARG A 13 11.09 23.84 13.29
C ARG A 13 12.20 23.06 13.98
N HIS A 14 11.92 22.46 15.14
CA HIS A 14 12.91 21.75 15.93
C HIS A 14 12.85 20.24 15.65
N TRP A 15 13.97 19.69 15.21
CA TRP A 15 14.15 18.27 14.93
C TRP A 15 13.85 17.34 16.13
N MET A 16 13.86 17.86 17.37
CA MET A 16 13.60 17.08 18.59
C MET A 16 12.10 16.78 18.80
N ASP A 17 11.22 17.60 18.23
CA ASP A 17 9.77 17.42 18.33
C ASP A 17 9.19 16.54 17.20
N TYR A 18 10.06 16.00 16.34
CA TYR A 18 9.65 15.07 15.29
C TYR A 18 9.22 13.74 15.90
N ARG A 19 7.90 13.54 15.94
CA ARG A 19 7.33 12.23 16.17
C ARG A 19 7.26 11.48 14.84
N PRO A 20 7.62 10.18 14.77
CA PRO A 20 7.65 9.40 13.51
C PRO A 20 6.35 9.44 12.69
N TYR A 21 5.23 9.77 13.31
CA TYR A 21 3.90 9.83 12.69
C TYR A 21 3.12 11.10 13.04
N GLY A 22 3.78 12.09 13.67
CA GLY A 22 3.12 13.33 14.07
C GLY A 22 3.14 14.37 12.95
N ALA A 23 2.02 15.04 12.70
CA ALA A 23 1.97 16.06 11.66
C ALA A 23 2.77 17.30 12.08
N VAL A 24 3.81 17.66 11.33
CA VAL A 24 4.69 18.83 11.58
C VAL A 24 4.02 20.18 11.25
N PHE A 25 2.78 20.13 10.79
CA PHE A 25 1.99 21.26 10.35
C PHE A 25 0.60 21.19 10.95
N GLU A 26 -0.04 22.35 11.06
CA GLU A 26 -1.42 22.45 11.54
C GLU A 26 -2.39 22.27 10.36
N PRO A 27 -3.26 21.24 10.34
CA PRO A 27 -4.23 21.03 9.28
C PRO A 27 -5.27 22.18 9.22
N LYS A 28 -5.93 22.34 8.07
CA LYS A 28 -6.82 23.50 7.82
C LYS A 28 -8.21 23.33 8.47
N HIS A 29 -8.68 22.10 8.58
CA HIS A 29 -10.04 21.76 8.96
C HIS A 29 -10.12 20.79 10.15
N MET A 30 -8.97 20.43 10.74
CA MET A 30 -8.89 19.47 11.84
C MET A 30 -7.67 19.76 12.70
N THR A 31 -7.69 19.25 13.93
CA THR A 31 -6.53 19.35 14.83
C THR A 31 -5.44 18.36 14.43
N ARG A 32 -4.20 18.58 14.87
CA ARG A 32 -3.09 17.63 14.66
C ARG A 32 -3.40 16.23 15.21
N THR A 33 -3.99 16.18 16.41
CA THR A 33 -4.40 14.94 17.07
C THR A 33 -5.50 14.21 16.31
N GLU A 34 -6.45 14.95 15.73
CA GLU A 34 -7.49 14.38 14.88
C GLU A 34 -6.93 13.84 13.57
N LEU A 35 -6.01 14.56 12.93
CA LEU A 35 -5.28 14.05 11.76
C LEU A 35 -4.51 12.76 12.09
N GLU A 36 -3.80 12.71 13.22
CA GLU A 36 -3.08 11.51 13.65
C GLU A 36 -4.03 10.33 13.90
N LYS A 37 -5.23 10.61 14.44
CA LYS A 37 -6.28 9.60 14.63
C LYS A 37 -6.82 9.10 13.29
N GLU A 38 -7.12 9.99 12.34
CA GLU A 38 -7.58 9.65 11.00
C GLU A 38 -6.54 8.83 10.23
N ILE A 39 -5.26 9.21 10.29
CA ILE A 39 -4.16 8.43 9.68
C ILE A 39 -4.13 7.02 10.29
N ARG A 40 -4.25 6.90 11.62
CA ARG A 40 -4.28 5.61 12.30
C ARG A 40 -5.48 4.77 11.84
N THR A 41 -6.67 5.35 11.74
CA THR A 41 -7.87 4.69 11.26
C THR A 41 -7.71 4.23 9.81
N ALA A 42 -7.20 5.10 8.93
CA ALA A 42 -6.93 4.79 7.54
C ALA A 42 -5.94 3.63 7.39
N TRP A 43 -4.89 3.58 8.21
CA TRP A 43 -3.98 2.44 8.25
C TRP A 43 -4.67 1.17 8.74
N GLN A 44 -5.48 1.24 9.81
CA GLN A 44 -6.20 0.06 10.32
C GLN A 44 -7.11 -0.54 9.26
N LEU A 45 -7.79 0.32 8.49
CA LEU A 45 -8.58 -0.06 7.34
C LEU A 45 -7.70 -0.65 6.23
N ALA A 46 -6.63 0.03 5.82
CA ALA A 46 -5.75 -0.42 4.74
C ALA A 46 -5.15 -1.82 4.99
N TYR A 47 -4.84 -2.14 6.25
CA TYR A 47 -4.29 -3.43 6.68
C TYR A 47 -5.35 -4.41 7.21
N SER A 48 -6.65 -4.12 7.07
CA SER A 48 -7.72 -5.00 7.55
C SER A 48 -7.74 -6.33 6.75
N PRO A 49 -8.11 -7.46 7.38
CA PRO A 49 -8.18 -8.75 6.68
C PRO A 49 -9.05 -8.71 5.41
N SER A 50 -10.18 -7.99 5.46
CA SER A 50 -11.10 -7.84 4.33
C SER A 50 -10.47 -7.08 3.16
N ASN A 51 -9.79 -5.97 3.43
CA ASN A 51 -9.16 -5.15 2.39
C ASN A 51 -7.93 -5.86 1.79
N VAL A 52 -7.19 -6.62 2.60
CA VAL A 52 -6.08 -7.43 2.08
C VAL A 52 -6.59 -8.57 1.21
N LEU A 53 -7.67 -9.24 1.61
CA LEU A 53 -8.33 -10.26 0.79
C LEU A 53 -8.78 -9.69 -0.56
N GLU A 54 -9.40 -8.51 -0.57
CA GLU A 54 -9.82 -7.85 -1.80
C GLU A 54 -8.63 -7.51 -2.70
N ARG A 55 -7.51 -7.01 -2.14
CA ARG A 55 -6.28 -6.77 -2.92
C ARG A 55 -5.72 -8.07 -3.49
N VAL A 56 -5.72 -9.15 -2.71
CA VAL A 56 -5.28 -10.48 -3.14
C VAL A 56 -6.14 -11.03 -4.28
N ARG A 57 -7.46 -10.78 -4.24
CA ARG A 57 -8.43 -11.08 -5.31
C ARG A 57 -8.14 -10.30 -6.59
N ARG A 58 -7.89 -9.00 -6.47
CA ARG A 58 -7.53 -8.14 -7.62
C ARG A 58 -6.20 -8.53 -8.26
N MET A 59 -5.33 -9.21 -7.52
CA MET A 59 -4.05 -9.75 -8.04
C MET A 59 -4.16 -11.17 -8.61
N ARG A 60 -5.37 -11.69 -8.89
CA ARG A 60 -5.56 -13.07 -9.39
C ARG A 60 -4.80 -13.35 -10.70
N ASP A 61 -4.57 -12.33 -11.52
CA ASP A 61 -3.83 -12.44 -12.78
C ASP A 61 -2.29 -12.50 -12.59
N ARG A 62 -1.81 -12.38 -11.35
CA ARG A 62 -0.38 -12.48 -10.99
C ARG A 62 -0.06 -13.88 -10.47
N LYS A 63 1.20 -14.30 -10.64
CA LYS A 63 1.73 -15.56 -10.10
C LYS A 63 1.44 -15.69 -8.61
N SER A 64 1.10 -16.89 -8.14
CA SER A 64 0.76 -17.15 -6.72
C SER A 64 1.87 -16.71 -5.75
N VAL A 65 3.14 -16.80 -6.16
CA VAL A 65 4.30 -16.33 -5.38
C VAL A 65 4.20 -14.83 -5.07
N HIS A 66 3.78 -14.00 -6.03
CA HIS A 66 3.66 -12.55 -5.81
C HIS A 66 2.55 -12.25 -4.80
N ARG A 67 1.45 -12.99 -4.85
CA ARG A 67 0.33 -12.85 -3.90
C ARG A 67 0.73 -13.30 -2.50
N ALA A 68 1.54 -14.37 -2.38
CA ALA A 68 2.09 -14.83 -1.12
C ALA A 68 3.05 -13.81 -0.49
N ILE A 69 4.01 -13.29 -1.27
CA ILE A 69 4.95 -12.24 -0.83
C ILE A 69 4.17 -11.01 -0.39
N PHE A 70 3.20 -10.54 -1.19
CA PHE A 70 2.38 -9.38 -0.82
C PHE A 70 1.65 -9.58 0.50
N THR A 71 1.02 -10.75 0.69
CA THR A 71 0.28 -11.08 1.92
C THR A 71 1.22 -11.13 3.13
N PHE A 72 2.39 -11.76 2.99
CA PHE A 72 3.41 -11.84 4.04
C PHE A 72 3.94 -10.45 4.41
N VAL A 73 4.35 -9.66 3.42
CA VAL A 73 4.86 -8.30 3.61
C VAL A 73 3.82 -7.42 4.29
N THR A 74 2.55 -7.51 3.87
CA THR A 74 1.44 -6.76 4.48
C THR A 74 1.25 -7.13 5.95
N LEU A 75 1.40 -8.41 6.30
CA LEU A 75 1.30 -8.89 7.66
C LEU A 75 2.49 -8.43 8.53
N THR A 76 3.71 -8.45 8.00
CA THR A 76 4.91 -7.95 8.69
C THR A 76 4.82 -6.44 8.94
N PHE A 77 4.45 -5.64 7.94
CA PHE A 77 4.29 -4.19 8.11
C PHE A 77 3.19 -3.84 9.11
N ARG A 78 2.10 -4.62 9.16
CA ARG A 78 1.06 -4.46 10.18
C ARG A 78 1.67 -4.58 11.60
N GLY A 79 2.61 -5.50 11.81
CA GLY A 79 3.31 -5.65 13.09
C GLY A 79 4.25 -4.48 13.44
N ILE A 80 4.82 -3.79 12.45
CA ILE A 80 5.70 -2.63 12.65
C ILE A 80 4.89 -1.36 12.97
N TYR A 81 3.80 -1.11 12.23
CA TYR A 81 3.01 0.12 12.36
C TYR A 81 2.03 0.11 13.53
N PHE A 82 1.49 -1.06 13.89
CA PHE A 82 0.66 -1.19 15.07
C PHE A 82 1.52 -1.79 16.17
N ARG A 83 1.94 -0.96 17.14
CA ARG A 83 2.63 -1.38 18.38
C ARG A 83 1.69 -2.18 19.29
N GLN A 84 1.16 -3.27 18.77
CA GLN A 84 0.42 -4.31 19.44
C GLN A 84 0.86 -5.60 18.72
N MET A 85 1.24 -6.67 19.38
CA MET A 85 0.28 -7.56 20.01
C MET A 85 1.00 -8.72 20.72
N LYS A 86 0.44 -9.15 21.87
CA LYS A 86 0.67 -10.46 22.49
C LYS A 86 0.48 -11.58 21.45
N LEU A 87 1.16 -12.74 21.61
CA LEU A 87 1.04 -13.90 20.69
C LEU A 87 -0.40 -14.25 20.30
N ARG A 88 -1.35 -14.11 21.24
CA ARG A 88 -2.78 -14.39 21.03
C ARG A 88 -3.39 -13.58 19.89
N THR A 89 -3.01 -12.31 19.73
CA THR A 89 -3.59 -11.52 18.66
C THR A 89 -2.92 -11.79 17.32
N TRP A 90 -1.64 -12.20 17.32
CA TRP A 90 -1.01 -12.75 16.12
C TRP A 90 -1.74 -14.00 15.64
N LEU A 91 -2.07 -14.92 16.54
CA LEU A 91 -2.89 -16.11 16.24
C LEU A 91 -4.27 -15.73 15.68
N ARG A 92 -4.95 -14.75 16.30
CA ARG A 92 -6.24 -14.25 15.80
C ARG A 92 -6.14 -13.64 14.41
N ILE A 93 -5.11 -12.82 14.16
CA ILE A 93 -4.88 -12.22 12.84
C ILE A 93 -4.60 -13.31 11.79
N LEU A 94 -3.78 -14.31 12.12
CA LEU A 94 -3.51 -15.42 11.20
C LEU A 94 -4.78 -16.20 10.88
N TRP A 95 -5.64 -16.40 11.88
CA TRP A 95 -6.96 -17.00 11.69
C TRP A 95 -7.87 -16.16 10.79
N ASP A 96 -7.93 -14.84 11.00
CA ASP A 96 -8.73 -13.93 10.16
C ASP A 96 -8.24 -13.91 8.70
N TYR A 97 -6.93 -14.10 8.50
CA TYR A 97 -6.28 -14.15 7.19
C TYR A 97 -6.36 -15.52 6.51
N ARG A 98 -6.89 -16.57 7.16
CA ARG A 98 -6.97 -17.93 6.60
C ARG A 98 -7.66 -17.99 5.25
N ARG A 99 -8.68 -17.14 5.03
CA ARG A 99 -9.41 -17.06 3.76
C ARG A 99 -8.55 -16.46 2.64
N ALA A 100 -7.77 -15.43 2.94
CA ALA A 100 -6.83 -14.85 1.97
C ALA A 100 -5.70 -15.82 1.63
N LEU A 101 -5.16 -16.51 2.63
CA LEU A 101 -4.13 -17.54 2.42
C LEU A 101 -4.68 -18.70 1.58
N ALA A 102 -5.86 -19.23 1.93
CA ALA A 102 -6.52 -20.26 1.14
C ALA A 102 -6.70 -19.85 -0.33
N GLU A 103 -7.05 -18.59 -0.60
CA GLU A 103 -7.19 -18.09 -1.97
C GLU A 103 -5.86 -17.94 -2.73
N VAL A 104 -4.75 -17.70 -2.01
CA VAL A 104 -3.41 -17.72 -2.60
C VAL A 104 -3.00 -19.14 -2.98
N PHE A 105 -3.25 -20.12 -2.11
CA PHE A 105 -2.88 -21.52 -2.32
C PHE A 105 -3.82 -22.27 -3.28
N ALA A 106 -5.11 -21.92 -3.32
CA ALA A 106 -6.09 -22.56 -4.21
C ALA A 106 -6.03 -22.06 -5.66
N ALA A 107 -5.34 -20.95 -5.92
CA ALA A 107 -5.26 -20.40 -7.27
C ALA A 107 -4.38 -21.26 -8.19
N ARG A 108 -5.03 -21.96 -9.12
CA ARG A 108 -4.41 -22.48 -10.34
C ARG A 108 -3.75 -21.32 -11.09
N GLN A 109 -2.50 -21.50 -11.51
CA GLN A 109 -1.77 -20.46 -12.24
C GLN A 109 -2.55 -20.11 -13.51
N PRO A 110 -2.86 -18.82 -13.78
CA PRO A 110 -3.30 -18.43 -15.11
C PRO A 110 -2.16 -18.71 -16.10
N ILE A 111 -2.51 -19.29 -17.25
CA ILE A 111 -1.57 -19.56 -18.34
C ILE A 111 -0.87 -18.24 -18.69
N PRO A 112 0.46 -18.19 -18.81
CA PRO A 112 1.16 -16.97 -19.19
C PRO A 112 0.68 -16.55 -20.59
N VAL A 113 -0.16 -15.51 -20.65
CA VAL A 113 -0.52 -14.87 -21.91
C VAL A 113 0.70 -14.07 -22.36
N PRO A 114 1.29 -14.34 -23.54
CA PRO A 114 2.41 -13.57 -24.04
C PRO A 114 1.99 -12.10 -24.15
N LYS A 115 2.73 -11.22 -23.49
CA LYS A 115 2.51 -9.78 -23.59
C LYS A 115 2.77 -9.38 -25.05
N PRO A 116 1.82 -8.74 -25.76
CA PRO A 116 2.09 -8.30 -27.13
C PRO A 116 3.32 -7.40 -27.11
N ALA A 117 4.25 -7.64 -28.03
CA ALA A 117 5.43 -6.81 -28.19
C ALA A 117 4.96 -5.36 -28.34
N ARG A 118 5.46 -4.47 -27.48
CA ARG A 118 5.24 -3.04 -27.70
C ARG A 118 5.91 -2.70 -29.03
N PRO A 119 5.21 -2.04 -29.98
CA PRO A 119 5.86 -1.58 -31.20
C PRO A 119 7.06 -0.72 -30.82
N ASN A 120 8.17 -0.93 -31.51
CA ASN A 120 9.40 -0.16 -31.27
C ASN A 120 9.09 1.32 -31.54
N PRO A 121 9.24 2.24 -30.58
CA PRO A 121 8.99 3.67 -30.82
C PRO A 121 9.92 4.27 -31.89
N LEU A 122 10.97 3.55 -32.31
CA LEU A 122 11.91 3.97 -33.35
C LEU A 122 11.60 3.41 -34.75
N SER A 123 10.57 2.56 -34.92
CA SER A 123 10.09 2.22 -36.26
C SER A 123 9.19 3.35 -36.75
N LEU A 124 9.80 4.43 -37.25
CA LEU A 124 9.11 5.40 -38.09
C LEU A 124 8.75 4.71 -39.41
N PRO A 125 7.55 4.89 -39.96
CA PRO A 125 7.27 4.44 -41.31
C PRO A 125 8.23 5.17 -42.26
N GLU A 126 8.99 4.42 -43.07
CA GLU A 126 9.71 5.01 -44.19
C GLU A 126 8.72 5.81 -45.02
N SER A 127 8.96 7.12 -45.09
CA SER A 127 8.20 8.02 -45.93
C SER A 127 8.37 7.54 -47.38
N PRO A 128 7.29 7.29 -48.15
CA PRO A 128 7.45 6.89 -49.53
C PRO A 128 8.15 8.02 -50.28
N ALA A 129 9.29 7.71 -50.88
CA ALA A 129 9.99 8.60 -51.80
C ALA A 129 8.99 9.02 -52.89
N VAL A 130 8.70 10.32 -52.94
CA VAL A 130 7.87 10.92 -53.98
C VAL A 130 8.72 10.98 -55.26
N PRO A 131 8.25 10.45 -56.40
CA PRO A 131 8.93 10.53 -57.69
C PRO A 131 8.93 11.96 -58.27
#